data_AF-A0AAV3W5F8-F1
#
_entry.id   AF-A0AAV3W5F8-F1
#
_cell.length_a   1.000
_cell.length_b   1.000
_cell.length_c   1.000
_cell.angle_alpha   90.00
_cell.angle_beta   90.00
_cell.angle_gamma   90.00
#
_symmetry.space_group_name_H-M   'P 1'
#
loop_
_entity.id
_entity.type
_entity.pdbx_description
1 polymer ?
#
loop_
_entity_poly.entity_id
_entity_poly.type
_entity_poly.pdbx_seq_one_letter_code
_entity_poly.pdbx_strand_id
1 'polypeptide(L)'
;MINLGSRNKDLLIYEDKLKNAAGNLYVTTDDGSYEFKGTGSDILKEAVYAGGDAVTGAATVILAMGAGKKAAKAIDEYLQVK
;
A
#
# COMPACT_ATOMS: atom_id res chain seq x y z
N MET A 1 -7.05 -2.53 -8.79
CA MET A 1 -5.63 -2.36 -8.45
C MET A 1 -5.04 -3.75 -8.31
N ILE A 2 -3.96 -4.04 -9.03
CA ILE A 2 -3.22 -5.29 -8.92
C ILE A 2 -1.77 -4.95 -8.55
N ASN A 3 -1.21 -5.70 -7.60
CA ASN A 3 0.20 -5.64 -7.26
C ASN A 3 0.89 -6.92 -7.76
N LEU A 4 1.95 -6.76 -8.54
CA LEU A 4 2.77 -7.85 -9.04
C LEU A 4 4.18 -7.72 -8.46
N GLY A 5 4.58 -8.68 -7.64
CA GLY A 5 5.91 -8.69 -7.02
C GLY A 5 6.78 -9.80 -7.59
N SER A 6 8.07 -9.52 -7.74
CA SER A 6 9.09 -10.48 -8.13
C SER A 6 10.37 -10.30 -7.30
N ARG A 7 11.24 -11.31 -7.24
CA ARG A 7 12.54 -11.16 -6.56
C ARG A 7 13.53 -10.31 -7.35
N ASN A 8 13.44 -10.37 -8.68
CA ASN A 8 14.23 -9.58 -9.62
C ASN A 8 13.44 -9.34 -10.92
N LYS A 9 14.00 -8.52 -11.82
CA LYS A 9 13.40 -8.22 -13.13
C LYS A 9 13.25 -9.45 -14.03
N ASP A 10 14.19 -10.40 -13.99
CA ASP A 10 14.17 -11.57 -14.88
C ASP A 10 13.05 -12.56 -14.54
N LEU A 11 12.58 -12.55 -13.29
CA LEU A 11 11.52 -13.41 -12.79
C LEU A 11 10.12 -12.77 -12.92
N LEU A 12 10.04 -11.56 -13.49
CA LEU A 12 8.79 -10.84 -13.67
C LEU A 12 8.04 -11.41 -14.87
N ILE A 13 6.87 -12.00 -14.58
CA ILE A 13 6.05 -12.71 -15.58
C ILE A 13 4.68 -12.07 -15.72
N TYR A 14 4.11 -12.17 -16.92
CA TYR A 14 2.74 -11.75 -17.22
C TYR A 14 2.42 -10.26 -17.01
N GLU A 15 3.43 -9.40 -16.92
CA GLU A 15 3.25 -7.95 -16.78
C GLU A 15 2.33 -7.39 -17.87
N ASP A 16 2.58 -7.70 -19.15
CA ASP A 16 1.78 -7.20 -20.27
C ASP A 16 0.31 -7.67 -20.24
N LYS A 17 0.08 -8.91 -19.77
CA LYS A 17 -1.29 -9.43 -19.61
C LYS A 17 -2.01 -8.73 -18.48
N LEU A 18 -1.31 -8.50 -17.36
CA LEU A 18 -1.85 -7.83 -16.19
C LEU A 18 -2.05 -6.33 -16.44
N LYS A 19 -1.20 -5.67 -17.24
CA LYS A 19 -1.38 -4.28 -17.67
C LYS A 19 -2.67 -4.09 -18.46
N ASN A 20 -3.00 -5.04 -19.35
CA ASN A 20 -4.23 -4.98 -20.14
C ASN A 20 -5.48 -5.37 -19.34
N ALA A 21 -5.34 -6.23 -18.33
CA ALA A 21 -6.47 -6.67 -17.50
C ALA A 21 -6.76 -5.75 -16.30
N ALA A 22 -5.75 -5.04 -15.79
CA ALA A 22 -5.88 -4.21 -14.59
C ALA A 22 -6.05 -2.73 -14.95
N GLY A 23 -7.02 -2.07 -14.33
CA GLY A 23 -7.14 -0.60 -14.43
C GLY A 23 -5.94 0.15 -13.84
N ASN A 24 -5.27 -0.41 -12.82
CA ASN A 24 -4.03 0.09 -12.23
C ASN A 24 -3.16 -1.12 -11.82
N LEU A 25 -1.95 -1.23 -12.39
CA LEU A 25 -0.95 -2.25 -12.06
C LEU A 25 0.27 -1.59 -11.40
N TYR A 26 0.68 -2.08 -10.23
CA TYR A 26 1.92 -1.70 -9.58
C TYR A 26 2.88 -2.91 -9.56
N VAL A 27 4.13 -2.67 -9.93
CA VAL A 27 5.15 -3.72 -10.00
C VAL A 27 6.22 -3.46 -8.95
N THR A 28 6.62 -4.49 -8.19
CA THR A 28 7.75 -4.43 -7.27
C THR A 28 8.80 -5.47 -7.58
N THR A 29 10.05 -5.13 -7.31
CA THR A 29 11.11 -6.11 -7.16
C THR A 29 11.80 -6.01 -5.81
N ASP A 30 12.03 -7.15 -5.16
CA ASP A 30 12.68 -7.20 -3.84
C ASP A 30 14.08 -6.55 -3.86
N ASP A 31 14.79 -6.70 -4.99
CA ASP A 31 16.13 -6.13 -5.22
C ASP A 31 16.12 -4.68 -5.74
N GLY A 32 14.96 -4.14 -6.13
CA GLY A 32 14.83 -2.81 -6.75
C GLY A 32 15.34 -2.71 -8.19
N SER A 33 15.58 -3.83 -8.86
CA SER A 33 15.93 -3.88 -10.29
C SER A 33 14.84 -3.35 -11.24
N TYR A 34 13.58 -3.23 -10.80
CA TYR A 34 12.50 -2.72 -11.64
C TYR A 34 11.39 -2.03 -10.83
N GLU A 35 10.94 -0.86 -11.31
CA GLU A 35 9.85 -0.05 -10.76
C GLU A 35 10.05 0.27 -9.27
N PHE A 36 9.33 -0.41 -8.37
CA PHE A 36 9.40 -0.17 -6.93
C PHE A 36 10.27 -1.21 -6.23
N LYS A 37 11.24 -0.72 -5.44
CA LYS A 37 12.02 -1.59 -4.55
C LYS A 37 11.18 -2.02 -3.36
N GLY A 38 11.04 -3.32 -3.17
CA GLY A 38 10.38 -3.92 -2.02
C GLY A 38 9.42 -5.03 -2.39
N THR A 39 8.64 -5.45 -1.40
CA THR A 39 7.64 -6.50 -1.56
C THR A 39 6.31 -5.91 -1.98
N GLY A 40 5.38 -6.74 -2.47
CA GLY A 40 4.02 -6.29 -2.81
C GLY A 40 3.26 -5.64 -1.64
N SER A 41 3.67 -5.91 -0.40
CA SER A 41 3.10 -5.29 0.80
C SER A 41 3.56 -3.83 0.98
N ASP A 42 4.75 -3.49 0.49
CA ASP A 42 5.33 -2.16 0.69
C ASP A 42 4.61 -1.10 -0.13
N ILE A 43 4.14 -1.43 -1.35
CA ILE A 43 3.25 -0.53 -2.12
C ILE A 43 1.96 -0.23 -1.34
N LEU A 44 1.38 -1.24 -0.69
CA LEU A 44 0.10 -1.07 -0.01
C LEU A 44 0.22 -0.16 1.21
N LYS A 45 1.38 -0.12 1.87
CA LYS A 45 1.58 0.70 3.08
C LYS A 45 1.35 2.18 2.82
N GLU A 46 1.65 2.69 1.63
CA GLU A 46 1.44 4.11 1.29
C GLU A 46 -0.05 4.46 1.13
N ALA A 47 -0.89 3.48 0.79
CA ALA A 47 -2.33 3.67 0.58
C ALA A 47 -3.19 3.22 1.77
N VAL A 48 -2.59 2.67 2.83
CA VAL A 48 -3.31 2.15 4.00
C VAL A 48 -3.26 3.17 5.13
N TYR A 49 -4.44 3.68 5.50
CA TYR A 49 -4.64 4.56 6.65
C TYR A 49 -5.38 3.80 7.73
N ALA A 50 -4.65 3.35 8.76
CA ALA A 50 -5.22 2.60 9.87
C ALA A 50 -4.98 3.32 11.20
N GLY A 51 -5.96 3.25 12.10
CA GLY A 51 -5.91 3.83 13.43
C GLY A 51 -6.73 3.00 14.41
N GLY A 52 -6.31 2.99 15.69
CA GLY A 52 -6.96 2.23 16.75
C GLY A 52 -6.14 1.06 17.28
N ASP A 53 -6.75 0.26 18.16
CA ASP A 53 -6.10 -0.83 18.90
C ASP A 53 -5.41 -1.87 18.00
N ALA A 54 -5.99 -2.12 16.81
CA ALA A 54 -5.43 -3.04 15.81
C ALA A 54 -4.04 -2.63 15.29
N VAL A 55 -3.68 -1.35 15.39
CA VAL A 55 -2.38 -0.83 14.91
C VAL A 55 -1.52 -0.19 15.99
N THR A 56 -2.12 0.28 17.09
CA THR A 56 -1.37 0.86 18.23
C THR A 56 -1.08 -0.13 19.35
N GLY A 57 -1.66 -1.33 19.31
CA GLY A 57 -1.73 -2.23 20.46
C GLY A 57 -2.64 -1.68 21.56
N ALA A 58 -2.66 -2.37 22.72
CA ALA A 58 -3.60 -2.16 23.82
C ALA A 58 -3.80 -0.67 24.17
N ALA A 59 -4.88 -0.11 23.63
CA ALA A 59 -5.21 1.30 23.77
C ALA A 59 -6.53 1.50 24.51
N THR A 60 -6.59 2.54 25.34
CA THR A 60 -7.86 3.00 25.88
C THR A 60 -8.74 3.55 24.75
N VAL A 61 -10.06 3.55 24.94
CA VAL A 61 -11.02 4.02 23.92
C VAL A 61 -10.67 5.43 23.43
N ILE A 62 -10.23 6.32 24.32
CA ILE A 62 -9.85 7.71 23.97
C ILE A 62 -8.64 7.73 23.02
N LEU A 63 -7.64 6.90 23.29
CA LEU A 63 -6.44 6.81 22.44
C LEU A 63 -6.77 6.17 21.09
N ALA A 64 -7.58 5.11 21.08
CA ALA A 64 -8.02 4.44 19.86
C ALA A 64 -8.86 5.39 18.97
N MET A 65 -9.78 6.16 19.55
CA MET A 65 -10.54 7.19 18.85
C MET A 65 -9.65 8.32 18.33
N GLY A 66 -8.64 8.73 19.10
CA GLY A 66 -7.65 9.72 18.68
C GLY A 66 -6.84 9.26 17.46
N ALA A 67 -6.42 8.00 17.43
CA ALA A 67 -5.76 7.39 16.29
C ALA A 67 -6.69 7.28 15.07
N GLY A 68 -7.96 6.90 15.28
CA GLY A 68 -8.98 6.88 14.22
C GLY A 68 -9.21 8.25 13.59
N LYS A 69 -9.26 9.32 14.39
CA LYS A 69 -9.40 10.70 13.90
C LYS A 69 -8.21 11.13 13.04
N LYS A 70 -6.98 10.72 13.41
CA LYS A 70 -5.77 10.98 12.60
C LYS A 70 -5.82 10.24 11.27
N ALA A 71 -6.21 8.98 11.26
CA ALA A 71 -6.36 8.20 10.04
C ALA A 71 -7.42 8.83 9.11
N ALA A 72 -8.58 9.23 9.64
CA ALA A 72 -9.62 9.90 8.87
C ALA A 72 -9.15 11.22 8.26
N LYS A 73 -8.38 12.04 9.01
CA LYS A 73 -7.80 13.29 8.51
C LYS A 73 -6.79 13.04 7.37
N ALA A 74 -5.95 12.03 7.50
CA ALA A 74 -4.99 11.67 6.45
C ALA A 74 -5.67 11.19 5.17
N ILE A 75 -6.79 10.45 5.28
CA ILE A 75 -7.63 10.07 4.13
C ILE A 75 -8.23 11.32 3.47
N ASP A 76 -8.79 12.23 4.26
CA ASP A 76 -9.39 13.48 3.76
C ASP A 76 -8.35 14.33 3.01
N GLU A 77 -7.17 14.51 3.59
CA GLU A 77 -6.04 15.22 2.96
C GLU A 77 -5.61 14.56 1.64
N TYR A 78 -5.50 13.23 1.59
CA TYR A 78 -5.16 12.51 0.36
C TYR A 78 -6.19 12.74 -0.76
N LEU A 79 -7.47 12.78 -0.41
CA LEU A 79 -8.55 12.98 -1.38
C LEU A 79 -8.66 14.42 -1.88
N GLN A 80 -8.26 15.42 -1.08
CA GLN A 80 -8.28 16.82 -1.52
C GLN A 80 -7.13 17.21 -2.46
N VAL A 81 -6.05 16.43 -2.48
CA VAL A 81 -4.88 16.68 -3.35
C VAL A 81 -5.04 16.08 -4.75
N LYS A 82 -6.10 15.30 -4.99
CA LYS A 82 -6.32 14.52 -6.22
C LYS A 82 -7.42 15.09 -7.10
#